data_AF-A0A8I1RPZ7-F1
#
_entry.id   AF-A0A8I1RPZ7-F1
#
_cell.length_a   1.000
_cell.length_b   1.000
_cell.length_c   1.000
_cell.angle_alpha   90.00
_cell.angle_beta   90.00
_cell.angle_gamma   90.00
#
_symmetry.space_group_name_H-M   'P 1'
#
loop_
_entity.id
_entity.type
_entity.pdbx_description
1 polymer ?
#
loop_
_entity_poly.entity_id
_entity_poly.type
_entity_poly.pdbx_seq_one_letter_code
_entity_poly.pdbx_strand_id
1 'polypeptide(L)'
;MTNFVYRAKFEPGERSGIVVTFPDVPEAITQGDDMADARAMAEEALGLALLTYPRRNLPLPQSQARTRGLIPVMVSAPVAAKLAVLEAFRASGMSRMDLARIMGKDEKAIRRILDPMHGTRIDTLEKTLNAMGHRLVIGVEKAA
;
A
#
# COMPACT_ATOMS: atom_id res chain seq x y z
N MET A 1 -14.05 -5.93 1.75
CA MET A 1 -13.08 -5.59 0.70
C MET A 1 -12.10 -4.60 1.32
N THR A 2 -10.80 -4.87 1.24
CA THR A 2 -9.77 -3.99 1.82
C THR A 2 -9.21 -3.11 0.72
N ASN A 3 -9.42 -1.80 0.84
CA ASN A 3 -8.89 -0.82 -0.10
C ASN A 3 -7.92 0.10 0.66
N PHE A 4 -6.76 0.38 0.05
CA PHE A 4 -5.73 1.25 0.63
C PHE A 4 -5.86 2.64 0.01
N VAL A 5 -6.87 3.36 0.48
CA VAL A 5 -7.19 4.73 0.05
C VAL A 5 -6.99 5.66 1.23
N TYR A 6 -6.18 6.70 1.04
CA TYR A 6 -5.95 7.72 2.06
C TYR A 6 -6.25 9.08 1.47
N ARG A 7 -6.69 10.00 2.33
CA ARG A 7 -7.06 11.34 1.91
C ARG A 7 -5.87 12.27 2.02
N ALA A 8 -5.63 13.03 0.96
CA ALA A 8 -4.52 13.95 0.85
C ALA A 8 -4.99 15.39 0.67
N LYS A 9 -4.16 16.32 1.13
CA LYS A 9 -4.31 17.76 0.88
C LYS A 9 -3.31 18.15 -0.19
N PHE A 10 -3.77 18.88 -1.21
CA PHE A 10 -2.96 19.41 -2.31
C PHE A 10 -2.92 20.93 -2.17
N GLU A 11 -1.75 21.50 -1.95
CA GLU A 11 -1.58 22.94 -1.72
C GLU A 11 -0.46 23.52 -2.57
N PRO A 12 -0.54 24.80 -2.98
CA PRO A 12 0.59 25.48 -3.59
C PRO A 12 1.82 25.42 -2.69
N GLY A 13 2.96 25.03 -3.25
CA GLY A 13 4.25 25.11 -2.56
C GLY A 13 4.69 26.56 -2.35
N GLU A 14 5.62 26.79 -1.40
CA GLU A 14 6.08 28.14 -1.05
C GLU A 14 6.75 28.89 -2.21
N ARG A 15 7.40 28.18 -3.14
CA ARG A 15 8.08 28.75 -4.32
C ARG A 15 7.38 28.37 -5.62
N SER A 16 7.10 27.08 -5.80
CA SER A 16 6.48 26.51 -7.00
C SER A 16 5.95 25.11 -6.68
N GLY A 17 5.19 24.54 -7.61
CA GLY A 17 4.66 23.18 -7.52
C GLY A 17 3.48 23.05 -6.55
N ILE A 18 3.05 21.81 -6.36
CA ILE A 18 1.94 21.43 -5.49
C ILE A 18 2.45 20.43 -4.47
N VAL A 19 2.44 20.84 -3.21
CA VAL A 19 2.80 19.99 -2.07
C VAL A 19 1.61 19.12 -1.71
N VAL A 20 1.88 17.84 -1.47
CA VAL A 20 0.88 16.85 -1.07
C VAL A 20 1.22 16.31 0.30
N THR A 21 0.23 16.32 1.20
CA THR A 21 0.35 15.78 2.56
C THR A 21 -0.85 14.90 2.91
N PHE A 22 -0.64 13.94 3.80
CA PHE A 22 -1.66 12.99 4.24
C PHE A 22 -1.88 13.11 5.75
N PRO A 23 -3.05 13.59 6.23
CA PRO A 23 -3.30 13.71 7.67
C PRO A 23 -3.21 12.39 8.43
N ASP A 24 -3.64 11.30 7.80
CA ASP A 24 -3.61 9.95 8.40
C ASP A 24 -2.25 9.25 8.21
N VAL A 25 -1.35 9.79 7.38
CA VAL A 25 -0.01 9.24 7.09
C VAL A 25 1.00 10.40 7.05
N PRO A 26 1.29 11.06 8.18
CA PRO A 26 1.98 12.37 8.19
C PRO A 26 3.39 12.37 7.59
N GLU A 27 4.06 11.22 7.54
CA GLU A 27 5.36 11.03 6.92
C GLU A 27 5.31 10.90 5.39
N ALA A 28 4.13 10.67 4.81
CA ALA A 28 3.92 10.75 3.37
C ALA A 28 3.79 12.22 2.96
N ILE A 29 4.90 12.80 2.53
CA ILE A 29 4.97 14.19 2.03
C ILE A 29 5.72 14.15 0.70
N THR A 30 5.17 14.83 -0.30
CA THR A 30 5.77 14.91 -1.63
C THR A 30 5.35 16.19 -2.34
N GLN A 31 5.91 16.44 -3.52
CA GLN A 31 5.60 17.58 -4.35
C GLN A 31 5.65 17.17 -5.83
N GLY A 32 4.76 17.73 -6.64
CA GLY A 32 4.85 17.67 -8.10
C GLY A 32 4.81 19.07 -8.72
N ASP A 33 5.22 19.16 -9.98
CA ASP A 33 5.28 20.44 -10.72
C ASP A 33 3.89 20.97 -11.08
N ASP A 34 2.96 20.06 -11.38
CA ASP A 34 1.55 20.35 -11.66
C ASP A 34 0.62 19.35 -10.95
N MET A 35 -0.70 19.45 -11.21
CA MET A 35 -1.69 18.59 -10.55
C MET A 35 -1.60 17.12 -10.97
N ALA A 36 -1.18 16.84 -12.21
CA ALA A 36 -1.05 15.47 -12.70
C ALA A 36 0.19 14.81 -12.08
N ASP A 37 1.31 15.53 -12.09
CA ASP A 37 2.55 15.09 -11.46
C ASP A 37 2.40 14.92 -9.94
N ALA A 38 1.77 15.90 -9.26
CA ALA A 38 1.52 15.81 -7.83
C ALA A 38 0.66 14.60 -7.44
N ARG A 39 -0.29 14.19 -8.29
CA ARG A 39 -1.07 12.96 -8.07
C ARG A 39 -0.23 11.70 -8.21
N ALA A 40 0.62 11.63 -9.23
CA ALA A 40 1.53 10.50 -9.42
C ALA A 40 2.51 10.38 -8.25
N MET A 41 3.11 11.51 -7.85
CA MET A 41 3.99 11.60 -6.69
C MET A 41 3.28 11.21 -5.40
N ALA A 42 2.02 11.62 -5.21
CA ALA A 42 1.22 11.27 -4.04
C ALA A 42 0.95 9.77 -3.94
N GLU A 43 0.61 9.10 -5.05
CA GLU A 43 0.42 7.64 -5.09
C GLU A 43 1.70 6.90 -4.67
N GLU A 44 2.84 7.30 -5.23
CA GLU A 44 4.14 6.68 -4.93
C GLU A 44 4.55 6.90 -3.47
N ALA A 45 4.50 8.15 -3.00
CA ALA A 45 4.88 8.53 -1.64
C ALA A 45 3.99 7.83 -0.59
N LEU A 46 2.68 7.77 -0.83
CA LEU A 46 1.74 7.04 0.03
C LEU A 46 2.08 5.55 0.07
N GLY A 47 2.30 4.94 -1.09
CA GLY A 47 2.63 3.53 -1.19
C GLY A 47 3.91 3.18 -0.42
N LEU A 48 4.95 3.98 -0.60
CA LEU A 48 6.22 3.82 0.12
C LEU A 48 6.03 3.98 1.63
N ALA A 49 5.34 5.04 2.09
CA ALA A 49 5.09 5.30 3.50
C ALA A 49 4.35 4.13 4.17
N LEU A 50 3.27 3.64 3.54
CA LEU A 50 2.49 2.53 4.07
C LEU A 50 3.30 1.23 4.18
N LEU A 51 4.22 0.94 3.25
CA LEU A 51 5.09 -0.23 3.32
C LEU A 51 6.10 -0.16 4.47
N THR A 52 6.39 1.04 5.01
CA THR A 52 7.29 1.18 6.16
C THR A 52 6.68 0.67 7.48
N TYR A 53 5.36 0.70 7.63
CA TYR A 53 4.68 0.23 8.85
C TYR A 53 4.90 -1.27 9.09
N PRO A 54 4.52 -2.18 8.17
CA PRO A 54 4.77 -3.60 8.36
C PRO A 54 6.27 -3.92 8.43
N ARG A 55 7.14 -3.14 7.76
CA ARG A 55 8.60 -3.29 7.89
C ARG A 55 9.09 -3.03 9.31
N ARG A 56 8.45 -2.10 10.03
CA ARG A 56 8.69 -1.76 11.44
C ARG A 56 7.85 -2.59 12.41
N ASN A 57 7.11 -3.60 11.91
CA ASN A 57 6.16 -4.39 12.67
C ASN A 57 5.06 -3.52 13.36
N LEU A 58 4.64 -2.45 12.69
CA LEU A 58 3.55 -1.57 13.11
C LEU A 58 2.28 -1.88 12.31
N PRO A 59 1.08 -1.71 12.90
CA PRO A 59 -0.16 -1.75 12.14
C PRO A 59 -0.23 -0.60 11.14
N LEU A 60 -0.94 -0.81 10.02
CA LEU A 60 -1.20 0.27 9.08
C LEU A 60 -2.06 1.38 9.73
N PRO A 61 -1.84 2.65 9.37
CA PRO A 61 -2.66 3.75 9.84
C PRO A 61 -4.09 3.61 9.30
N GLN A 62 -5.09 4.06 10.05
CA GLN A 62 -6.47 4.02 9.60
C GLN A 62 -6.81 5.26 8.76
N SER A 63 -7.48 5.08 7.62
CA SER A 63 -7.97 6.22 6.83
C SER A 63 -9.26 6.79 7.44
N GLN A 64 -9.11 7.76 8.33
CA GLN A 64 -10.21 8.37 9.08
C GLN A 64 -10.48 9.82 8.70
N ALA A 65 -9.56 10.51 8.02
CA ALA A 65 -9.73 11.91 7.69
C ALA A 65 -11.03 12.14 6.88
N ARG A 66 -11.80 13.17 7.24
CA ARG A 66 -13.08 13.55 6.59
C ARG A 66 -13.22 15.06 6.36
N THR A 67 -12.15 15.82 6.53
CA THR A 67 -12.16 17.28 6.33
C THR A 67 -12.50 17.65 4.89
N ARG A 68 -13.23 18.77 4.70
CA ARG A 68 -13.50 19.33 3.37
C ARG A 68 -12.19 19.63 2.63
N GLY A 69 -12.19 19.42 1.31
CA GLY A 69 -11.03 19.71 0.45
C GLY A 69 -9.98 18.61 0.36
N LEU A 70 -10.11 17.51 1.11
CA LEU A 70 -9.20 16.38 0.97
C LEU A 70 -9.58 15.46 -0.20
N ILE A 71 -8.60 15.16 -1.04
CA ILE A 71 -8.73 14.33 -2.25
C ILE A 71 -8.31 12.90 -1.92
N PRO A 72 -9.11 11.88 -2.27
CA PRO A 72 -8.71 10.48 -2.08
C PRO A 72 -7.56 10.13 -3.04
N VAL A 73 -6.53 9.47 -2.51
CA VAL A 73 -5.41 8.90 -3.26
C VAL A 73 -5.34 7.42 -2.92
N MET A 74 -5.28 6.60 -3.95
CA MET A 74 -5.11 5.16 -3.83
C MET A 74 -3.65 4.82 -4.10
N VAL A 75 -3.12 3.80 -3.43
CA VAL A 75 -1.85 3.21 -3.85
C VAL A 75 -2.02 2.40 -5.13
N SER A 76 -0.92 2.20 -5.86
CA SER A 76 -0.91 1.31 -7.02
C SER A 76 -1.41 -0.10 -6.69
N ALA A 77 -2.02 -0.78 -7.66
CA ALA A 77 -2.55 -2.13 -7.46
C ALA A 77 -1.50 -3.15 -6.93
N PRO A 78 -0.24 -3.16 -7.41
CA PRO A 78 0.79 -4.04 -6.83
C PRO A 78 1.10 -3.72 -5.36
N VAL A 79 1.13 -2.45 -4.97
CA VAL A 79 1.36 -2.05 -3.56
C VAL A 79 0.16 -2.46 -2.69
N ALA A 80 -1.07 -2.24 -3.16
CA ALA A 80 -2.27 -2.68 -2.48
C ALA A 80 -2.26 -4.21 -2.25
N ALA A 81 -1.91 -4.99 -3.28
CA ALA A 81 -1.80 -6.44 -3.16
C ALA A 81 -0.71 -6.87 -2.16
N LYS A 82 0.44 -6.18 -2.14
CA LYS A 82 1.51 -6.43 -1.16
C LYS A 82 1.05 -6.13 0.26
N LEU A 83 0.43 -4.97 0.50
CA LEU A 83 -0.11 -4.60 1.81
C LEU A 83 -1.18 -5.60 2.28
N ALA A 84 -2.05 -6.07 1.38
CA ALA A 84 -3.03 -7.10 1.69
C ALA A 84 -2.39 -8.42 2.11
N VAL A 85 -1.32 -8.87 1.43
CA VAL A 85 -0.56 -10.08 1.82
C VAL A 85 0.04 -9.90 3.22
N LEU A 86 0.65 -8.75 3.49
CA LEU A 86 1.31 -8.48 4.77
C LEU A 86 0.31 -8.45 5.93
N GLU A 87 -0.83 -7.77 5.76
CA GLU A 87 -1.89 -7.74 6.77
C GLU A 87 -2.55 -9.11 6.97
N ALA A 88 -2.82 -9.85 5.89
CA ALA A 88 -3.37 -11.20 5.98
C ALA A 88 -2.41 -12.15 6.70
N PHE A 89 -1.12 -12.10 6.38
CA PHE A 89 -0.11 -12.91 7.06
C PHE A 89 -0.03 -12.54 8.56
N ARG A 90 0.01 -11.25 8.89
CA ARG A 90 0.00 -10.76 10.28
C ARG A 90 -1.23 -11.23 11.05
N ALA A 91 -2.41 -11.16 10.44
CA ALA A 91 -3.68 -11.58 11.05
C ALA A 91 -3.82 -13.10 11.18
N SER A 92 -3.20 -13.87 10.28
CA SER A 92 -3.30 -15.34 10.28
C SER A 92 -2.59 -16.01 11.46
N GLY A 93 -1.61 -15.32 12.07
CA GLY A 93 -0.75 -15.91 13.11
C GLY A 93 0.18 -17.03 12.59
N MET A 94 0.24 -17.27 11.28
CA MET A 94 1.07 -18.31 10.67
C MET A 94 2.56 -18.00 10.83
N SER A 95 3.38 -19.05 10.98
CA SER A 95 4.81 -18.90 10.79
C SER A 95 5.16 -18.83 9.29
N ARG A 96 6.36 -18.32 8.98
CA ARG A 96 6.87 -18.35 7.59
C ARG A 96 6.99 -19.78 7.06
N MET A 97 7.28 -20.74 7.93
CA MET A 97 7.40 -22.15 7.57
C MET A 97 6.05 -22.78 7.23
N ASP A 98 4.98 -22.36 7.91
CA ASP A 98 3.63 -22.82 7.57
C ASP A 98 3.21 -22.31 6.20
N LEU A 99 3.46 -21.01 5.94
CA LEU A 99 3.18 -20.43 4.62
C LEU A 99 4.05 -21.09 3.53
N ALA A 100 5.32 -21.38 3.81
CA ALA A 100 6.21 -22.10 2.91
C ALA A 100 5.66 -23.48 2.54
N ARG A 101 5.19 -24.24 3.54
CA ARG A 101 4.59 -25.57 3.36
C ARG A 101 3.32 -25.51 2.52
N ILE A 102 2.40 -24.59 2.82
CA ILE A 102 1.14 -24.45 2.06
C ILE A 102 1.41 -24.00 0.62
N MET A 103 2.38 -23.09 0.42
CA MET A 103 2.72 -22.60 -0.91
C MET A 103 3.63 -23.55 -1.71
N GLY A 104 4.16 -24.62 -1.11
CA GLY A 104 5.16 -25.48 -1.73
C GLY A 104 6.43 -24.74 -2.14
N LYS A 105 6.90 -23.80 -1.31
CA LYS A 105 8.07 -22.95 -1.56
C LYS A 105 9.10 -23.06 -0.43
N ASP A 106 10.34 -22.67 -0.72
CA ASP A 106 11.36 -22.53 0.33
C ASP A 106 11.15 -21.25 1.19
N GLU A 107 11.73 -21.24 2.40
CA GLU A 107 11.59 -20.10 3.33
C GLU A 107 12.15 -18.80 2.75
N LYS A 108 13.19 -18.87 1.91
CA LYS A 108 13.82 -17.69 1.29
C LYS A 108 12.87 -16.99 0.33
N ALA A 109 12.09 -17.75 -0.45
CA ALA A 109 11.04 -17.24 -1.31
C ALA A 109 9.91 -16.61 -0.50
N ILE A 110 9.50 -17.25 0.60
CA ILE A 110 8.49 -16.66 1.50
C ILE A 110 8.98 -15.37 2.14
N ARG A 111 10.22 -15.33 2.61
CA ARG A 111 10.83 -14.12 3.17
C ARG A 111 10.83 -12.96 2.19
N ARG A 112 11.06 -13.22 0.90
CA ARG A 112 10.98 -12.21 -0.18
C ARG A 112 9.55 -11.74 -0.43
N ILE A 113 8.58 -12.66 -0.43
CA ILE A 113 7.16 -12.30 -0.58
C ILE A 113 6.69 -11.42 0.57
N LEU A 114 7.12 -11.72 1.80
CA LEU A 114 6.76 -11.00 3.02
C LEU A 114 7.65 -9.78 3.33
N ASP A 115 8.71 -9.55 2.56
CA ASP A 115 9.49 -8.31 2.66
C ASP A 115 8.70 -7.18 2.01
N PRO A 116 8.31 -6.13 2.76
CA PRO A 116 7.55 -5.00 2.22
C PRO A 116 8.29 -4.26 1.10
N MET A 117 9.62 -4.25 1.13
CA MET A 117 10.45 -3.51 0.17
C MET A 117 10.87 -4.36 -1.03
N HIS A 118 10.55 -5.65 -1.04
CA HIS A 118 10.88 -6.53 -2.16
C HIS A 118 9.76 -6.57 -3.20
N GLY A 119 10.09 -6.16 -4.42
CA GLY A 119 9.20 -6.28 -5.58
C GLY A 119 8.74 -7.72 -5.76
N THR A 120 7.42 -7.94 -5.76
CA THR A 120 6.81 -9.26 -5.94
C THR A 120 5.72 -9.15 -6.97
N ARG A 121 5.73 -10.06 -7.95
CA ARG A 121 4.73 -10.06 -9.02
C ARG A 121 3.33 -10.30 -8.45
N ILE A 122 2.33 -9.66 -9.07
CA ILE A 122 0.94 -9.71 -8.61
C ILE A 122 0.36 -11.14 -8.61
N ASP A 123 0.75 -11.98 -9.56
CA ASP A 123 0.35 -13.39 -9.63
C ASP A 123 0.85 -14.22 -8.42
N THR A 124 2.01 -13.86 -7.89
CA THR A 124 2.57 -14.48 -6.69
C THR A 124 1.84 -13.99 -5.46
N LEU A 125 1.56 -12.68 -5.36
CA LEU A 125 0.78 -12.10 -4.26
C LEU A 125 -0.64 -12.67 -4.21
N GLU A 126 -1.30 -12.84 -5.36
CA GLU A 126 -2.61 -13.49 -5.46
C GLU A 126 -2.56 -14.94 -4.95
N LYS A 127 -1.59 -15.74 -5.39
CA LYS A 127 -1.41 -17.11 -4.90
C LYS A 127 -1.17 -17.16 -3.39
N THR A 128 -0.40 -16.20 -2.86
CA THR A 128 -0.16 -16.09 -1.41
C THR A 128 -1.44 -15.75 -0.65
N LEU A 129 -2.26 -14.81 -1.15
CA LEU A 129 -3.57 -14.51 -0.56
C LEU A 129 -4.49 -15.74 -0.58
N ASN A 130 -4.56 -16.45 -1.71
CA ASN A 130 -5.38 -17.66 -1.85
C ASN A 130 -4.93 -18.75 -0.86
N ALA A 131 -3.63 -18.93 -0.66
CA ALA A 131 -3.07 -19.86 0.32
C ALA A 131 -3.47 -19.53 1.77
N MET A 132 -3.77 -18.26 2.05
CA MET A 132 -4.27 -17.78 3.36
C MET A 132 -5.80 -17.63 3.39
N GLY A 133 -6.53 -18.15 2.40
CA GLY A 133 -7.99 -18.12 2.36
C GLY A 133 -8.61 -16.80 1.91
N HIS A 134 -7.83 -15.91 1.31
CA HIS A 134 -8.28 -14.63 0.76
C HIS A 134 -8.28 -14.64 -0.77
N ARG A 135 -9.19 -13.88 -1.38
CA ARG A 135 -9.25 -13.72 -2.85
C ARG A 135 -8.92 -12.30 -3.24
N LEU A 136 -7.98 -12.12 -4.17
CA LEU A 136 -7.75 -10.83 -4.82
C LEU A 136 -8.88 -10.56 -5.82
N VAL A 137 -9.49 -9.38 -5.73
CA VAL A 137 -10.54 -8.92 -6.65
C VAL A 137 -10.13 -7.57 -7.21
N ILE A 138 -10.23 -7.40 -8.52
CA ILE A 138 -9.88 -6.16 -9.22
C ILE A 138 -11.17 -5.42 -9.58
N GLY A 139 -11.22 -4.13 -9.23
CA GLY A 139 -12.22 -3.18 -9.70
C GLY A 139 -11.62 -2.21 -10.71
N VAL A 140 -12.44 -1.68 -11.61
CA VAL A 140 -12.05 -0.65 -12.57
C VAL A 140 -12.88 0.60 -12.30
N GLU A 141 -12.22 1.73 -12.16
CA GLU A 141 -12.85 3.04 -11.94
C GLU A 141 -12.44 4.01 -13.05
N LYS A 142 -13.24 5.06 -13.25
CA LYS A 142 -12.90 6.11 -14.20
C LYS A 142 -11.67 6.87 -13.68
N ALA A 143 -10.61 6.92 -14.47
CA ALA A 143 -9.45 7.76 -14.17
C ALA A 143 -9.89 9.23 -14.11
N ALA A 144 -9.39 9.95 -13.09
CA ALA A 144 -9.69 11.35 -12.85
C ALA A 144 -8.99 12.26 -13.87
#